data_AF-F8DD04-F1
#
_entry.id   AF-F8DD04-F1
#
_cell.length_a   1.000
_cell.length_b   1.000
_cell.length_c   1.000
_cell.angle_alpha   90.00
_cell.angle_beta   90.00
_cell.angle_gamma   90.00
#
_symmetry.space_group_name_H-M   'P 1'
#
loop_
_entity.id
_entity.type
_entity.pdbx_description
1 polymer ?
#
loop_
_entity_poly.entity_id
_entity_poly.type
_entity_poly.pdbx_seq_one_letter_code
_entity_poly.pdbx_strand_id
1 'polypeptide(L)' 'MVRFSTIVILVGIGLLFVPIPPIATALGIIVILVGIGLRVLFDV' A
#
# COMPACT_ATOMS: atom_id res chain seq x y z
N MET A 1 3.89 -16.31 9.04
CA MET A 1 3.47 -16.26 7.61
C MET A 1 3.17 -14.81 7.27
N VAL A 2 3.76 -14.25 6.23
CA VAL A 2 3.51 -12.85 5.84
C VAL A 2 2.23 -12.81 5.00
N ARG A 3 1.24 -12.02 5.43
CA ARG A 3 -0.06 -11.89 4.73
C ARG A 3 0.08 -11.01 3.48
N PHE A 4 -0.72 -11.30 2.45
CA PHE A 4 -0.64 -10.57 1.18
C PHE A 4 -1.00 -9.09 1.36
N SER A 5 -2.02 -8.78 2.16
CA SER A 5 -2.36 -7.38 2.51
C SER A 5 -1.19 -6.64 3.17
N THR A 6 -0.39 -7.32 4.00
CA THR A 6 0.79 -6.72 4.62
C THR A 6 1.83 -6.32 3.56
N ILE A 7 2.06 -7.16 2.54
CA ILE A 7 2.97 -6.82 1.45
C ILE A 7 2.46 -5.61 0.68
N VAL A 8 1.17 -5.58 0.35
CA VAL A 8 0.56 -4.45 -0.39
C VAL A 8 0.69 -3.14 0.39
N ILE A 9 0.41 -3.15 1.70
CA ILE A 9 0.57 -1.97 2.56
C ILE A 9 2.04 -1.51 2.58
N LEU A 10 2.99 -2.43 2.71
CA LEU A 10 4.42 -2.10 2.74
C LEU A 10 4.93 -1.54 1.41
N VAL A 11 4.43 -2.04 0.28
CA VAL A 11 4.74 -1.46 -1.04
C VAL A 11 4.22 -0.03 -1.13
N GLY A 12 2.99 0.23 -0.68
CA GLY A 12 2.42 1.57 -0.66
C GLY A 12 3.21 2.53 0.23
N ILE A 13 3.67 2.08 1.40
CA ILE A 13 4.58 2.85 2.27
C ILE A 13 5.91 3.11 1.55
N GLY A 14 6.50 2.11 0.90
CA GLY A 14 7.75 2.25 0.15
C GLY A 14 7.66 3.29 -0.97
N LEU A 15 6.52 3.35 -1.68
CA LEU A 15 6.29 4.35 -2.72
C LEU A 15 6.36 5.78 -2.18
N LEU A 16 5.99 6.04 -0.93
CA LEU A 16 6.07 7.38 -0.33
C LEU A 16 7.51 7.89 -0.17
N PHE A 17 8.51 7.01 -0.24
CA PHE A 17 9.93 7.37 -0.16
C PHE A 17 10.57 7.54 -1.55
N VAL A 18 9.82 7.35 -2.64
CA VAL A 18 10.31 7.59 -3.99
C VAL A 18 10.42 9.11 -4.22
N PRO A 19 11.56 9.64 -4.71
CA PRO A 19 11.81 11.07 -4.85
C PRO A 19 11.09 11.67 -6.09
N ILE A 20 9.78 11.44 -6.20
CA ILE A 20 8.89 11.95 -7.25
C ILE A 20 7.59 12.41 -6.56
N PRO A 21 7.58 13.58 -5.91
CA PRO A 21 6.64 13.89 -4.83
C PRO A 21 5.16 13.72 -5.20
N PRO A 22 4.65 14.25 -6.33
CA PRO A 22 3.21 14.14 -6.62
C PRO A 22 2.77 12.71 -6.96
N ILE A 23 3.62 11.98 -7.69
CA ILE A 23 3.29 10.64 -8.21
C ILE A 23 3.45 9.60 -7.09
N ALA A 24 4.55 9.66 -6.35
CA ALA A 24 4.86 8.81 -5.21
C ALA A 24 3.77 8.87 -4.14
N THR A 25 3.35 10.08 -3.77
CA THR A 25 2.30 10.27 -2.76
C THR A 25 0.95 9.74 -3.23
N ALA A 26 0.53 10.05 -4.46
CA ALA A 26 -0.74 9.57 -4.99
C ALA A 26 -0.79 8.04 -5.07
N LEU A 27 0.23 7.42 -5.66
CA LEU A 27 0.31 5.96 -5.78
C LEU A 27 0.46 5.29 -4.41
N GLY A 28 1.30 5.83 -3.52
CA GLY A 28 1.50 5.28 -2.19
C GLY A 28 0.21 5.26 -1.38
N ILE A 29 -0.55 6.35 -1.38
CA ILE A 29 -1.87 6.41 -0.71
C ILE A 29 -2.83 5.38 -1.31
N ILE A 30 -2.95 5.33 -2.64
CA ILE A 30 -3.85 4.37 -3.32
C ILE A 30 -3.49 2.93 -2.95
N VAL A 31 -2.21 2.57 -3.02
CA VAL A 31 -1.75 1.20 -2.72
C VAL A 31 -1.95 0.84 -1.24
N ILE A 32 -1.72 1.77 -0.31
CA ILE A 32 -2.03 1.55 1.11
C ILE A 32 -3.52 1.29 1.31
N LEU A 33 -4.39 2.11 0.70
CA LEU A 33 -5.85 1.96 0.81
C LEU A 33 -6.33 0.62 0.22
N VAL A 34 -5.74 0.18 -0.89
CA VAL A 34 -6.02 -1.16 -1.46
C VAL A 34 -5.60 -2.26 -0.47
N GLY A 35 -4.42 -2.17 0.13
CA GLY A 35 -3.96 -3.15 1.12
C GLY A 35 -4.84 -3.20 2.37
N ILE A 36 -5.32 -2.04 2.83
CA ILE A 36 -6.31 -1.95 3.91
C ILE A 36 -7.64 -2.59 3.47
N GLY A 37 -8.13 -2.28 2.27
CA GLY A 37 -9.35 -2.87 1.71
C GLY A 37 -9.26 -4.39 1.61
N LEU A 38 -8.13 -4.93 1.13
CA LEU A 38 -7.89 -6.37 1.07
C LEU A 38 -7.98 -7.02 2.46
N ARG A 39 -7.45 -6.35 3.49
CA ARG A 39 -7.54 -6.83 4.87
C ARG A 39 -8.96 -6.78 5.42
N VAL A 40 -9.67 -5.67 5.20
CA VAL A 40 -10.98 -5.42 5.82
C VAL A 40 -12.09 -6.22 5.12
N LEU A 41 -12.06 -6.31 3.79
CA LEU A 41 -13.14 -6.96 3.03
C LEU A 41 -12.94 -8.46 2.88
N PHE A 42 -11.70 -8.92 2.77
CA PHE A 42 -11.40 -10.30 2.38
C PHE A 42 -10.57 -11.07 3.42
N ASP A 43 -10.10 -10.40 4.46
CA ASP A 43 -9.21 -10.94 5.50
C ASP A 43 -8.08 -11.82 4.94
N VAL A 44 -7.45 -11.37 3.85
CA VAL A 44 -6.27 -11.98 3.21
C VAL A 44 -4.98 -11.22 3.48
#